data_AF-R5XW25-F1
#
_entry.id   AF-R5XW25-F1
#
_cell.length_a   1.000
_cell.length_b   1.000
_cell.length_c   1.000
_cell.angle_alpha   90.00
_cell.angle_beta   90.00
_cell.angle_gamma   90.00
#
_symmetry.space_group_name_H-M   'P 1'
#
loop_
_entity.id
_entity.type
_entity.pdbx_description
1 polymer ?
#
loop_
_entity_poly.entity_id
_entity_poly.type
_entity_poly.pdbx_seq_one_letter_code
_entity_poly.pdbx_strand_id
1 'polypeptide(L)'
;MSTNKITSRTWELVTDVKHPETGEELINKEKIDTVLKSHASIKEFAYILHDKDTYTDEDIKKMKSSTHSVGDIKPAHFHVVMRFARAQELDSLSEWFGIDKNFFEKKKGRNSFFDSVLYLTHQSDKEQSKGKFVYSEDEVFCHFEEYSSFREFVEACEINKEKYGKANICIKDKLRLDVLYNGMSIRQVKKNYPMEYNDDMEGLQKRRGDYLKDAPLPPYRISFYISGSGGAGKGLFSEALARALIDPDGEMCDDEIFCYVGSDSVCFENYDGQPVLIWDDCRHNELFKKLGDRGTIFNVFDTKPKRISQKKKYSQTNLINPINIVNSVEPINGFLDGLAGQYYDKSESRYVEAENDQKAQSYRRFPICINVHPTYYDIHVYEPFFGGEYSVIYKYKYAPFVDMVRTYGSDSKEYKDCCLKALKPVIELFEQAVAILNKKDSLKGTDNPEKYINLGTFEPFEEFLKVHCARLRSYFNDVLNDNPSERDVEKIVSGYCDIYGVTDKATIDIIRCEVEDCIRDIKYNTM
;
A
#
# COMPACT_ATOMS: atom_id res chain seq x y z
N MET A 1 -17.87 -46.20 -31.08
CA MET A 1 -16.71 -45.74 -30.27
C MET A 1 -16.67 -44.22 -30.34
N SER A 2 -16.25 -43.52 -29.29
CA SER A 2 -16.05 -42.07 -29.37
C SER A 2 -14.74 -41.78 -30.11
N THR A 3 -14.83 -41.24 -31.32
CA THR A 3 -13.68 -40.62 -31.99
C THR A 3 -13.36 -39.31 -31.27
N ASN A 4 -12.19 -39.22 -30.65
CA ASN A 4 -11.75 -38.00 -29.98
C ASN A 4 -11.52 -36.90 -31.02
N LYS A 5 -12.54 -36.07 -31.25
CA LYS A 5 -12.49 -34.93 -32.16
C LYS A 5 -11.37 -33.96 -31.77
N ILE A 6 -10.57 -33.55 -32.74
CA ILE A 6 -9.49 -32.58 -32.52
C ILE A 6 -10.11 -31.18 -32.50
N THR A 7 -10.12 -30.54 -31.33
CA THR A 7 -10.68 -29.19 -31.16
C THR A 7 -9.65 -28.19 -30.63
N SER A 8 -9.77 -26.92 -31.00
CA SER A 8 -8.93 -25.83 -30.45
C SER A 8 -9.65 -24.48 -30.47
N ARG A 9 -9.26 -23.57 -29.56
CA ARG A 9 -9.66 -22.16 -29.60
C ARG A 9 -8.76 -21.31 -30.51
N THR A 10 -7.63 -21.86 -30.95
CA THR A 10 -6.69 -21.20 -31.86
C THR A 10 -6.18 -22.22 -32.87
N TRP A 11 -6.23 -21.82 -34.13
CA TRP A 11 -5.83 -22.59 -35.30
C TRP A 11 -5.06 -21.68 -36.25
N GLU A 12 -4.12 -22.25 -36.99
CA GLU A 12 -3.55 -21.63 -38.17
C GLU A 12 -3.80 -22.55 -39.37
N LEU A 13 -4.17 -21.98 -40.51
CA LEU A 13 -4.13 -22.64 -41.81
C LEU A 13 -2.90 -22.12 -42.56
N VAL A 14 -2.07 -23.03 -43.07
CA VAL A 14 -0.95 -22.70 -43.97
C VAL A 14 -1.11 -23.52 -45.24
N THR A 15 -1.31 -22.87 -46.39
CA THR A 15 -1.54 -23.57 -47.66
C THR A 15 -1.09 -22.73 -48.86
N ASP A 16 -0.58 -23.39 -49.90
CA ASP A 16 -0.19 -22.75 -51.15
C ASP A 16 -1.42 -22.13 -51.85
N VAL A 17 -1.23 -21.04 -52.60
CA VAL A 17 -2.28 -20.47 -53.47
C VAL A 17 -2.64 -21.47 -54.57
N LYS A 18 -1.66 -22.21 -55.09
CA LYS A 18 -1.82 -23.23 -56.13
C LYS A 18 -1.10 -24.52 -55.77
N HIS A 19 -1.71 -25.65 -56.10
CA HIS A 19 -1.13 -26.97 -55.89
C HIS A 19 0.18 -27.11 -56.71
N PRO A 20 1.33 -27.42 -56.09
CA PRO A 20 2.63 -27.39 -56.76
C PRO A 20 2.74 -28.22 -58.04
N GLU A 21 2.10 -29.40 -58.08
CA GLU A 21 2.18 -30.31 -59.24
C GLU A 21 1.13 -30.05 -60.34
N THR A 22 -0.11 -29.69 -60.00
CA THR A 22 -1.23 -29.57 -60.96
C THR A 22 -1.49 -28.13 -61.40
N GLY A 23 -1.01 -27.13 -60.64
CA GLY A 23 -1.28 -25.71 -60.87
C GLY A 23 -2.71 -25.27 -60.55
N GLU A 24 -3.54 -26.15 -59.99
CA GLU A 24 -4.91 -25.87 -59.55
C GLU A 24 -4.94 -24.89 -58.38
N GLU A 25 -5.89 -23.95 -58.37
CA GLU A 25 -6.01 -22.95 -57.30
C GLU A 25 -6.68 -23.54 -56.06
N LEU A 26 -5.92 -23.69 -54.98
CA LEU A 26 -6.39 -24.25 -53.71
C LEU A 26 -7.14 -23.20 -52.89
N ILE A 27 -6.57 -22.00 -52.80
CA ILE A 27 -7.14 -20.89 -52.04
C ILE A 27 -6.76 -19.54 -52.65
N ASN A 28 -7.64 -18.57 -52.50
CA ASN A 28 -7.41 -17.18 -52.85
C ASN A 28 -7.96 -16.25 -51.75
N LYS A 29 -7.67 -14.95 -51.87
CA LYS A 29 -8.11 -13.95 -50.89
C LYS A 29 -9.63 -13.89 -50.72
N GLU A 30 -10.39 -13.98 -51.81
CA GLU A 30 -11.86 -13.87 -51.79
C GLU A 30 -12.50 -15.04 -51.02
N LYS A 31 -11.96 -16.25 -51.23
CA LYS A 31 -12.36 -17.48 -50.50
C LYS A 31 -12.05 -17.36 -49.01
N ILE A 32 -10.86 -16.85 -48.64
CA ILE A 32 -10.48 -16.58 -47.24
C ILE A 32 -11.44 -15.56 -46.61
N ASP A 33 -11.60 -14.39 -47.24
CA ASP A 33 -12.50 -13.33 -46.77
C ASP A 33 -13.95 -13.81 -46.61
N THR A 34 -14.44 -14.65 -47.53
CA THR A 34 -15.79 -15.21 -47.47
C THR A 34 -15.96 -16.10 -46.23
N VAL A 35 -15.06 -17.06 -46.01
CA VAL A 35 -15.10 -17.96 -44.84
C VAL A 35 -15.00 -17.17 -43.53
N LEU A 36 -14.04 -16.24 -43.43
CA LEU A 36 -13.83 -15.41 -42.24
C LEU A 36 -15.06 -14.55 -41.90
N LYS A 37 -15.81 -14.06 -42.90
CA LYS A 37 -17.04 -13.27 -42.72
C LYS A 37 -18.29 -14.14 -42.49
N SER A 38 -18.33 -15.37 -42.98
CA SER A 38 -19.49 -16.28 -42.85
C SER A 38 -19.61 -16.95 -41.48
N HIS A 39 -18.53 -17.10 -40.72
CA HIS A 39 -18.53 -17.88 -39.47
C HIS A 39 -18.26 -17.02 -38.22
N ALA A 40 -19.32 -16.43 -37.64
CA ALA A 40 -19.26 -15.62 -36.41
C ALA A 40 -18.79 -16.36 -35.12
N SER A 41 -18.39 -17.63 -35.23
CA SER A 41 -17.64 -18.35 -34.20
C SER A 41 -16.14 -18.01 -34.21
N ILE A 42 -15.61 -17.65 -35.38
CA ILE A 42 -14.35 -16.92 -35.54
C ILE A 42 -14.61 -15.52 -34.96
N LYS A 43 -13.78 -15.12 -34.00
CA LYS A 43 -13.87 -13.80 -33.38
C LYS A 43 -12.79 -12.86 -33.88
N GLU A 44 -11.60 -13.38 -34.06
CA GLU A 44 -10.42 -12.58 -34.39
C GLU A 44 -9.54 -13.38 -35.33
N PHE A 45 -8.94 -12.71 -36.30
CA PHE A 45 -8.08 -13.33 -37.29
C PHE A 45 -7.00 -12.36 -37.77
N ALA A 46 -5.92 -12.93 -38.30
CA ALA A 46 -4.96 -12.20 -39.13
C ALA A 46 -4.46 -13.14 -40.22
N TYR A 47 -4.31 -12.65 -41.45
CA TYR A 47 -3.74 -13.40 -42.56
C TYR A 47 -2.86 -12.55 -43.46
N ILE A 48 -1.91 -13.20 -44.13
CA ILE A 48 -0.99 -12.58 -45.09
C ILE A 48 -0.68 -13.56 -46.21
N LEU A 49 -0.33 -13.03 -47.39
CA LEU A 49 0.27 -13.78 -48.49
C LEU A 49 1.79 -13.72 -48.35
N HIS A 50 2.44 -14.88 -48.20
CA HIS A 50 3.89 -15.03 -48.27
C HIS A 50 4.29 -15.43 -49.70
N ASP A 51 4.70 -14.43 -50.48
CA ASP A 51 5.10 -14.52 -51.89
C ASP A 51 6.61 -14.20 -52.12
N LYS A 52 7.31 -13.75 -51.08
CA LYS A 52 8.72 -13.30 -51.10
C LYS A 52 9.64 -14.22 -50.28
N ASP A 53 9.08 -15.27 -49.69
CA ASP A 53 9.77 -16.23 -48.84
C ASP A 53 10.71 -17.14 -49.64
N THR A 54 11.89 -17.42 -49.10
CA THR A 54 12.90 -18.28 -49.74
C THR A 54 13.17 -19.54 -48.92
N TYR A 55 13.70 -20.59 -49.56
CA TYR A 55 14.13 -21.80 -48.86
C TYR A 55 15.35 -21.52 -48.00
N THR A 56 15.22 -21.78 -46.70
CA THR A 56 16.31 -21.61 -45.73
C THR A 56 17.16 -22.87 -45.62
N ASP A 57 18.34 -22.71 -45.04
CA ASP A 57 19.22 -23.80 -44.59
C ASP A 57 18.50 -24.87 -43.74
N GLU A 58 17.49 -24.50 -42.97
CA GLU A 58 16.66 -25.44 -42.21
C GLU A 58 15.66 -26.20 -43.08
N ASP A 59 15.07 -25.54 -44.08
CA ASP A 59 14.04 -26.12 -44.94
C ASP A 59 14.62 -27.21 -45.83
N ILE A 60 15.78 -26.93 -46.46
CA ILE A 60 16.52 -27.92 -47.25
C ILE A 60 16.93 -29.14 -46.40
N LYS A 61 17.31 -28.94 -45.13
CA LYS A 61 17.65 -30.04 -44.19
C LYS A 61 16.44 -30.88 -43.77
N LYS A 62 15.21 -30.37 -43.89
CA LYS A 62 13.96 -31.11 -43.59
C LYS A 62 13.47 -31.91 -44.80
N MET A 63 13.89 -31.55 -46.02
CA MET A 63 13.55 -32.27 -47.24
C MET A 63 14.41 -33.54 -47.40
N LYS A 64 13.76 -34.70 -47.61
CA LYS A 64 14.46 -35.98 -47.84
C LYS A 64 15.15 -36.07 -49.20
N SER A 65 14.69 -35.26 -50.15
CA SER A 65 15.32 -35.00 -51.45
C SER A 65 14.85 -33.61 -51.88
N SER A 66 15.78 -32.68 -52.15
CA SER A 66 15.44 -31.33 -52.60
C SER A 66 15.87 -31.12 -54.05
N THR A 67 14.96 -30.56 -54.85
CA THR A 67 15.26 -29.94 -56.15
C THR A 67 15.60 -28.44 -56.01
N HIS A 68 15.46 -27.89 -54.80
CA HIS A 68 15.65 -26.47 -54.48
C HIS A 68 16.93 -26.21 -53.71
N SER A 69 17.51 -25.04 -53.94
CA SER A 69 18.69 -24.50 -53.26
C SER A 69 18.31 -23.53 -52.14
N VAL A 70 19.24 -23.25 -51.22
CA VAL A 70 19.05 -22.18 -50.24
C VAL A 70 19.00 -20.83 -50.98
N GLY A 71 17.96 -20.05 -50.72
CA GLY A 71 17.69 -18.78 -51.43
C GLY A 71 16.73 -18.88 -52.61
N ASP A 72 16.36 -20.08 -53.08
CA ASP A 72 15.29 -20.25 -54.08
C ASP A 72 13.95 -19.74 -53.50
N ILE A 73 13.10 -19.13 -54.32
CA ILE A 73 11.78 -18.61 -53.92
C ILE A 73 10.80 -19.78 -53.70
N LYS A 74 10.06 -19.74 -52.59
CA LYS A 74 8.99 -20.70 -52.26
C LYS A 74 7.72 -20.41 -53.09
N PRO A 75 6.84 -21.41 -53.32
CA PRO A 75 5.49 -21.15 -53.80
C PRO A 75 4.78 -20.10 -52.94
N ALA A 76 3.98 -19.23 -53.57
CA ALA A 76 3.20 -18.23 -52.84
C ALA A 76 2.12 -18.93 -52.00
N HIS A 77 2.08 -18.65 -50.70
CA HIS A 77 1.23 -19.36 -49.74
C HIS A 77 0.57 -18.40 -48.74
N PHE A 78 -0.62 -18.75 -48.25
CA PHE A 78 -1.31 -17.98 -47.22
C PHE A 78 -1.05 -18.57 -45.84
N HIS A 79 -0.69 -17.70 -44.90
CA HIS A 79 -0.82 -17.96 -43.46
C HIS A 79 -2.12 -17.31 -42.97
N VAL A 80 -3.03 -18.09 -42.38
CA VAL A 80 -4.34 -17.63 -41.87
C VAL A 80 -4.51 -18.06 -40.40
N VAL A 81 -4.31 -17.13 -39.46
CA VAL A 81 -4.42 -17.36 -38.02
C VAL A 81 -5.82 -16.98 -37.53
N MET A 82 -6.46 -17.86 -36.77
CA MET A 82 -7.85 -17.69 -36.30
C MET A 82 -8.00 -17.97 -34.79
N ARG A 83 -8.79 -17.13 -34.11
CA ARG A 83 -9.21 -17.32 -32.70
C ARG A 83 -10.73 -17.39 -32.58
N PHE A 84 -11.18 -18.31 -31.71
CA PHE A 84 -12.57 -18.69 -31.55
C PHE A 84 -13.06 -18.49 -30.11
N ALA A 85 -14.30 -18.02 -29.95
CA ALA A 85 -14.91 -17.86 -28.62
C ALA A 85 -15.05 -19.20 -27.86
N ARG A 86 -15.25 -20.31 -28.58
CA ARG A 86 -15.31 -21.70 -28.07
C ARG A 86 -14.34 -22.57 -28.89
N ALA A 87 -14.01 -23.77 -28.42
CA ALA A 87 -13.10 -24.63 -29.17
C ALA A 87 -13.80 -25.17 -30.44
N GLN A 88 -13.25 -24.86 -31.61
CA GLN A 88 -13.75 -25.30 -32.91
C GLN A 88 -13.10 -26.63 -33.32
N GLU A 89 -13.88 -27.49 -33.98
CA GLU A 89 -13.44 -28.80 -34.48
C GLU A 89 -12.66 -28.67 -35.80
N LEU A 90 -11.58 -29.44 -35.95
CA LEU A 90 -10.76 -29.50 -37.16
C LEU A 90 -11.57 -29.84 -38.42
N ASP A 91 -12.52 -30.76 -38.28
CA ASP A 91 -13.34 -31.25 -39.37
C ASP A 91 -14.15 -30.10 -40.00
N SER A 92 -14.75 -29.24 -39.18
CA SER A 92 -15.48 -28.05 -39.66
C SER A 92 -14.58 -27.06 -40.39
N LEU A 93 -13.33 -26.86 -39.95
CA LEU A 93 -12.42 -25.93 -40.63
C LEU A 93 -12.05 -26.43 -42.02
N SER A 94 -11.78 -27.73 -42.13
CA SER A 94 -11.51 -28.40 -43.41
C SER A 94 -12.72 -28.30 -44.36
N GLU A 95 -13.94 -28.48 -43.83
CA GLU A 95 -15.19 -28.28 -44.57
C GLU A 95 -15.39 -26.82 -45.03
N TRP A 96 -15.20 -25.82 -44.16
CA TRP A 96 -15.47 -24.42 -44.48
C TRP A 96 -14.49 -23.84 -45.51
N PHE A 97 -13.20 -24.14 -45.38
CA PHE A 97 -12.20 -23.70 -46.36
C PHE A 97 -12.12 -24.61 -47.58
N GLY A 98 -12.68 -25.82 -47.55
CA GLY A 98 -12.48 -26.83 -48.60
C GLY A 98 -10.99 -27.12 -48.81
N ILE A 99 -10.25 -27.33 -47.72
CA ILE A 99 -8.82 -27.64 -47.67
C ILE A 99 -8.61 -28.84 -46.73
N ASP A 100 -7.68 -29.74 -47.05
CA ASP A 100 -7.44 -30.93 -46.25
C ASP A 100 -6.87 -30.67 -44.84
N LYS A 101 -7.16 -31.60 -43.93
CA LYS A 101 -6.93 -31.46 -42.48
C LYS A 101 -5.46 -31.34 -42.07
N ASN A 102 -4.52 -31.72 -42.95
CA ASN A 102 -3.08 -31.61 -42.71
C ASN A 102 -2.53 -30.18 -42.81
N PHE A 103 -3.25 -29.26 -43.47
CA PHE A 103 -2.83 -27.86 -43.61
C PHE A 103 -3.21 -26.98 -42.40
N PHE A 104 -3.94 -27.53 -41.41
CA PHE A 104 -4.38 -26.83 -40.21
C PHE A 104 -3.56 -27.21 -38.96
N GLU A 105 -2.76 -26.28 -38.42
CA GLU A 105 -2.03 -26.50 -37.18
C GLU A 105 -2.86 -26.13 -35.95
N LYS A 106 -3.03 -27.09 -35.02
CA LYS A 106 -3.51 -26.79 -33.67
C LYS A 106 -2.41 -26.10 -32.86
N LYS A 107 -2.44 -24.77 -32.86
CA LYS A 107 -1.57 -23.94 -32.00
C LYS A 107 -1.79 -24.27 -30.51
N LYS A 108 -0.69 -24.28 -29.75
CA LYS A 108 -0.64 -24.63 -28.31
C LYS A 108 0.16 -23.58 -27.55
N GLY A 109 -0.29 -23.23 -26.35
CA GLY A 109 0.43 -22.31 -25.45
C GLY A 109 -0.38 -21.06 -25.08
N ARG A 110 -0.04 -20.44 -23.95
CA ARG A 110 -0.82 -19.37 -23.28
C ARG A 110 -1.00 -18.11 -24.15
N ASN A 111 -0.03 -17.81 -25.01
CA ASN A 111 -0.01 -16.64 -25.89
C ASN A 111 -0.18 -16.99 -27.38
N SER A 112 -0.35 -18.27 -27.73
CA SER A 112 -0.08 -18.82 -29.07
C SER A 112 -0.81 -18.18 -30.26
N PHE A 113 -1.94 -17.49 -30.04
CA PHE A 113 -2.55 -16.62 -31.07
C PHE A 113 -1.66 -15.41 -31.38
N PHE A 114 -1.25 -14.64 -30.37
CA PHE A 114 -0.33 -13.51 -30.54
C PHE A 114 1.01 -13.96 -31.11
N ASP A 115 1.56 -15.07 -30.60
CA ASP A 115 2.83 -15.62 -31.09
C ASP A 115 2.75 -16.04 -32.58
N SER A 116 1.56 -16.36 -33.10
CA SER A 116 1.31 -16.67 -34.52
C SER A 116 1.00 -15.42 -35.36
N VAL A 117 0.28 -14.43 -34.81
CA VAL A 117 0.02 -13.14 -35.47
C VAL A 117 1.33 -12.35 -35.66
N LEU A 118 2.20 -12.30 -34.64
CA LEU A 118 3.51 -11.66 -34.72
C LEU A 118 4.46 -12.35 -35.71
N TYR A 119 4.27 -13.65 -35.95
CA TYR A 119 5.06 -14.41 -36.93
C TYR A 119 4.77 -13.97 -38.37
N LEU A 120 3.57 -13.44 -38.67
CA LEU A 120 3.13 -13.13 -40.04
C LEU A 120 4.03 -12.13 -40.78
N THR A 121 4.63 -11.17 -40.08
CA THR A 121 5.55 -10.18 -40.69
C THR A 121 7.02 -10.63 -40.68
N HIS A 122 7.34 -11.74 -40.01
CA HIS A 122 8.71 -12.23 -39.74
C HIS A 122 9.67 -11.22 -39.05
N GLN A 123 9.17 -10.09 -38.53
CA GLN A 123 9.99 -8.99 -38.00
C GLN A 123 10.83 -9.36 -36.76
N SER A 124 10.42 -10.34 -35.95
CA SER A 124 11.11 -10.68 -34.70
C SER A 124 12.53 -11.24 -34.94
N ASP A 125 13.48 -10.90 -34.05
CA ASP A 125 14.89 -11.35 -34.07
C ASP A 125 15.08 -12.85 -34.33
N LYS A 126 14.19 -13.67 -33.78
CA LYS A 126 14.19 -15.14 -33.92
C LYS A 126 13.95 -15.62 -35.36
N GLU A 127 13.23 -14.86 -36.17
CA GLU A 127 12.96 -15.20 -37.57
C GLU A 127 13.92 -14.43 -38.50
N GLN A 128 14.36 -13.23 -38.11
CA GLN A 128 15.45 -12.49 -38.77
C GLN A 128 16.80 -13.22 -38.70
N SER A 129 17.12 -13.86 -37.56
CA SER A 129 18.32 -14.71 -37.43
C SER A 129 18.31 -15.97 -38.33
N LYS A 130 17.20 -16.25 -39.04
CA LYS A 130 17.11 -17.31 -40.06
C LYS A 130 17.15 -16.79 -41.49
N GLY A 131 17.35 -15.48 -41.69
CA GLY A 131 17.38 -14.84 -43.02
C GLY A 131 16.02 -14.73 -43.71
N LYS A 132 14.91 -14.71 -42.96
CA LYS A 132 13.56 -14.61 -43.53
C LYS A 132 13.21 -13.20 -44.00
N PHE A 133 12.44 -13.13 -45.07
CA PHE A 133 11.91 -11.88 -45.62
C PHE A 133 10.97 -11.19 -44.63
N VAL A 134 11.14 -9.87 -44.44
CA VAL A 134 10.27 -9.02 -43.61
C VAL A 134 9.14 -8.43 -44.46
N TYR A 135 7.90 -8.76 -44.13
CA TYR A 135 6.72 -8.16 -44.77
C TYR A 135 6.30 -6.88 -44.02
N SER A 136 5.62 -5.96 -44.72
CA SER A 136 5.00 -4.79 -44.06
C SER A 136 3.84 -5.22 -43.17
N GLU A 137 3.57 -4.45 -42.12
CA GLU A 137 2.33 -4.59 -41.35
C GLU A 137 1.09 -4.33 -42.23
N ASP A 138 1.22 -3.48 -43.26
CA ASP A 138 0.16 -3.18 -44.25
C ASP A 138 -0.23 -4.37 -45.14
N GLU A 139 0.61 -5.41 -45.22
CA GLU A 139 0.32 -6.64 -45.99
C GLU A 139 -0.55 -7.62 -45.19
N VAL A 140 -0.79 -7.35 -43.89
CA VAL A 140 -1.59 -8.20 -42.99
C VAL A 140 -3.06 -7.77 -42.99
N PHE A 141 -3.96 -8.67 -43.39
CA PHE A 141 -5.41 -8.49 -43.29
C PHE A 141 -5.91 -9.06 -41.96
N CYS A 142 -6.42 -8.22 -41.06
CA CYS A 142 -6.79 -8.62 -39.71
C CYS A 142 -8.15 -8.08 -39.24
N HIS A 143 -8.70 -8.76 -38.23
CA HIS A 143 -9.80 -8.27 -37.40
C HIS A 143 -9.56 -8.70 -35.95
N PHE A 144 -9.67 -7.76 -35.01
CA PHE A 144 -9.59 -7.99 -33.58
C PHE A 144 -10.79 -7.33 -32.89
N GLU A 145 -11.30 -7.90 -31.78
CA GLU A 145 -12.49 -7.36 -31.10
C GLU A 145 -12.22 -6.07 -30.31
N GLU A 146 -10.97 -5.83 -29.91
CA GLU A 146 -10.53 -4.68 -29.09
C GLU A 146 -9.63 -3.66 -29.84
N TYR A 147 -9.20 -3.92 -31.09
CA TYR A 147 -8.11 -3.16 -31.76
C TYR A 147 -8.41 -2.86 -33.23
N SER A 148 -8.04 -1.67 -33.69
CA SER A 148 -8.34 -1.16 -35.04
C SER A 148 -7.32 -1.61 -36.11
N SER A 149 -6.13 -2.03 -35.68
CA SER A 149 -4.99 -2.34 -36.54
C SER A 149 -4.13 -3.48 -35.99
N PHE A 150 -3.29 -4.06 -36.85
CA PHE A 150 -2.23 -5.00 -36.45
C PHE A 150 -1.30 -4.38 -35.39
N ARG A 151 -0.88 -3.13 -35.62
CA ARG A 151 0.00 -2.36 -34.74
C ARG A 151 -0.55 -2.24 -33.32
N GLU A 152 -1.78 -1.74 -33.18
CA GLU A 152 -2.46 -1.62 -31.88
C GLU A 152 -2.57 -2.95 -31.14
N PHE A 153 -2.92 -4.03 -31.85
CA PHE A 153 -3.02 -5.37 -31.27
C PHE A 153 -1.66 -5.87 -30.76
N VAL A 154 -0.58 -5.68 -31.53
CA VAL A 154 0.76 -6.11 -31.14
C VAL A 154 1.26 -5.34 -29.92
N GLU A 155 1.24 -4.01 -29.96
CA GLU A 155 1.73 -3.17 -28.86
C GLU A 155 0.95 -3.43 -27.56
N ALA A 156 -0.38 -3.52 -27.62
CA ALA A 156 -1.19 -3.87 -26.46
C ALA A 156 -0.89 -5.29 -25.94
N CYS A 157 -0.65 -6.27 -26.83
CA CYS A 157 -0.26 -7.62 -26.44
C CYS A 157 1.13 -7.67 -25.77
N GLU A 158 2.08 -6.84 -26.19
CA GLU A 158 3.40 -6.77 -25.56
C GLU A 158 3.33 -6.14 -24.17
N ILE A 159 2.62 -5.02 -24.03
CA ILE A 159 2.33 -4.38 -22.73
C ILE A 159 1.61 -5.37 -21.79
N ASN A 160 0.62 -6.13 -22.29
CA ASN A 160 -0.07 -7.16 -21.50
C ASN A 160 0.87 -8.32 -21.09
N LYS A 161 1.80 -8.71 -21.98
CA LYS A 161 2.78 -9.79 -21.75
C LYS A 161 3.80 -9.40 -20.69
N GLU A 162 4.26 -8.16 -20.69
CA GLU A 162 5.12 -7.59 -19.65
C GLU A 162 4.37 -7.45 -18.32
N LYS A 163 3.27 -6.67 -18.30
CA LYS A 163 2.55 -6.31 -17.07
C LYS A 163 1.85 -7.48 -16.37
N TYR A 164 1.36 -8.48 -17.12
CA TYR A 164 0.55 -9.59 -16.57
C TYR A 164 1.08 -11.00 -16.91
N GLY A 165 2.24 -11.12 -17.57
CA GLY A 165 2.78 -12.41 -18.01
C GLY A 165 1.93 -13.13 -19.06
N LYS A 166 1.01 -12.42 -19.74
CA LYS A 166 0.07 -12.98 -20.73
C LYS A 166 -0.36 -11.90 -21.73
N ALA A 167 0.02 -12.06 -23.00
CA ALA A 167 -0.39 -11.16 -24.08
C ALA A 167 -1.92 -11.09 -24.22
N ASN A 168 -2.54 -12.26 -24.31
CA ASN A 168 -3.97 -12.42 -24.60
C ASN A 168 -4.79 -12.54 -23.31
N ILE A 169 -4.95 -11.43 -22.59
CA ILE A 169 -5.71 -11.32 -21.33
C ILE A 169 -6.97 -10.46 -21.52
N CYS A 170 -8.12 -10.90 -21.03
CA CYS A 170 -9.37 -10.13 -21.14
C CYS A 170 -9.48 -9.06 -20.03
N ILE A 171 -10.28 -8.02 -20.26
CA ILE A 171 -10.43 -6.89 -19.31
C ILE A 171 -10.77 -7.33 -17.88
N LYS A 172 -11.64 -8.33 -17.71
CA LYS A 172 -12.00 -8.91 -16.40
C LYS A 172 -10.78 -9.45 -15.63
N ASP A 173 -9.85 -10.12 -16.33
CA ASP A 173 -8.62 -10.62 -15.71
C ASP A 173 -7.57 -9.49 -15.54
N LYS A 174 -7.49 -8.51 -16.46
CA LYS A 174 -6.65 -7.30 -16.30
C LYS A 174 -7.00 -6.57 -14.98
N LEU A 175 -8.28 -6.21 -14.81
CA LEU A 175 -8.78 -5.49 -13.64
C LEU A 175 -8.60 -6.27 -12.32
N ARG A 176 -8.80 -7.59 -12.35
CA ARG A 176 -8.54 -8.46 -11.17
C ARG A 176 -7.07 -8.45 -10.73
N LEU A 177 -6.13 -8.36 -11.67
CA LEU A 177 -4.70 -8.27 -11.37
C LEU A 177 -4.33 -6.86 -10.92
N ASP A 178 -4.87 -5.83 -11.55
CA ASP A 178 -4.64 -4.43 -11.17
C ASP A 178 -5.15 -4.11 -9.75
N VAL A 179 -6.30 -4.66 -9.37
CA VAL A 179 -6.85 -4.54 -8.01
C VAL A 179 -6.06 -5.37 -6.98
N LEU A 180 -5.53 -6.53 -7.36
CA LEU A 180 -4.83 -7.44 -6.45
C LEU A 180 -3.34 -7.08 -6.22
N TYR A 181 -2.65 -6.59 -7.25
CA TYR A 181 -1.20 -6.39 -7.22
C TYR A 181 -0.79 -4.93 -7.43
N ASN A 182 -1.50 -4.19 -8.28
CA ASN A 182 -1.13 -2.81 -8.63
C ASN A 182 -1.93 -1.75 -7.85
N GLY A 183 -2.67 -2.17 -6.82
CA GLY A 183 -3.32 -1.27 -5.86
C GLY A 183 -4.50 -0.47 -6.39
N MET A 184 -5.09 -0.82 -7.54
CA MET A 184 -6.29 -0.15 -8.06
C MET A 184 -7.48 -0.27 -7.08
N SER A 185 -8.16 0.84 -6.80
CA SER A 185 -9.27 0.90 -5.85
C SER A 185 -10.60 0.45 -6.48
N ILE A 186 -11.55 -0.01 -5.66
CA ILE A 186 -12.88 -0.40 -6.17
C ILE A 186 -13.62 0.81 -6.77
N ARG A 187 -13.35 2.00 -6.23
CA ARG A 187 -13.86 3.27 -6.73
C ARG A 187 -13.31 3.61 -8.12
N GLN A 188 -12.02 3.40 -8.35
CA GLN A 188 -11.40 3.58 -9.68
C GLN A 188 -11.99 2.62 -10.72
N VAL A 189 -12.17 1.33 -10.37
CA VAL A 189 -12.84 0.38 -11.29
C VAL A 189 -14.27 0.82 -11.57
N LYS A 190 -15.05 1.19 -10.55
CA LYS A 190 -16.44 1.66 -10.75
C LYS A 190 -16.54 2.96 -11.57
N LYS A 191 -15.55 3.86 -11.47
CA LYS A 191 -15.48 5.13 -12.21
C LYS A 191 -15.12 4.91 -13.68
N ASN A 192 -14.13 4.06 -13.95
CA ASN A 192 -13.51 3.92 -15.27
C ASN A 192 -14.05 2.73 -16.08
N TYR A 193 -14.56 1.70 -15.40
CA TYR A 193 -15.00 0.41 -15.95
C TYR A 193 -16.34 -0.03 -15.31
N PRO A 194 -17.42 0.76 -15.43
CA PRO A 194 -18.66 0.55 -14.69
C PRO A 194 -19.38 -0.76 -15.06
N MET A 195 -19.24 -1.25 -16.29
CA MET A 195 -19.85 -2.49 -16.76
C MET A 195 -19.10 -3.71 -16.20
N GLU A 196 -17.77 -3.69 -16.28
CA GLU A 196 -16.89 -4.72 -15.74
C GLU A 196 -16.94 -4.79 -14.21
N TYR A 197 -17.14 -3.64 -13.55
CA TYR A 197 -17.44 -3.57 -12.12
C TYR A 197 -18.76 -4.29 -11.78
N ASN A 198 -19.83 -4.05 -12.55
CA ASN A 198 -21.10 -4.74 -12.37
C ASN A 198 -20.96 -6.26 -12.57
N ASP A 199 -20.25 -6.66 -13.62
CA ASP A 199 -20.10 -8.07 -14.04
C ASP A 199 -19.09 -8.87 -13.20
N ASP A 200 -18.33 -8.23 -12.28
CA ASP A 200 -17.39 -8.92 -11.38
C ASP A 200 -17.32 -8.37 -9.94
N MET A 201 -18.35 -7.67 -9.47
CA MET A 201 -18.32 -6.93 -8.20
C MET A 201 -17.72 -7.72 -7.02
N GLU A 202 -18.20 -8.94 -6.77
CA GLU A 202 -17.71 -9.80 -5.69
C GLU A 202 -16.24 -10.25 -5.90
N GLY A 203 -15.87 -10.52 -7.15
CA GLY A 203 -14.51 -10.91 -7.53
C GLY A 203 -13.51 -9.80 -7.29
N LEU A 204 -13.85 -8.58 -7.71
CA LEU A 204 -13.06 -7.37 -7.48
C LEU A 204 -12.96 -7.03 -5.99
N GLN A 205 -14.08 -7.02 -5.26
CA GLN A 205 -14.10 -6.76 -3.81
C GLN A 205 -13.24 -7.76 -3.03
N LYS A 206 -13.31 -9.05 -3.37
CA LYS A 206 -12.44 -10.07 -2.78
C LYS A 206 -10.97 -9.80 -3.08
N ARG A 207 -10.62 -9.50 -4.34
CA ARG A 207 -9.24 -9.18 -4.76
C ARG A 207 -8.69 -7.95 -4.06
N ARG A 208 -9.52 -6.93 -3.81
CA ARG A 208 -9.14 -5.75 -3.03
C ARG A 208 -8.92 -6.06 -1.56
N GLY A 209 -9.80 -6.89 -0.99
CA GLY A 209 -9.63 -7.40 0.37
C GLY A 209 -8.37 -8.26 0.53
N ASP A 210 -7.95 -8.98 -0.51
CA ASP A 210 -6.67 -9.68 -0.55
C ASP A 210 -5.49 -8.70 -0.65
N TYR A 211 -5.51 -7.73 -1.58
CA TYR A 211 -4.49 -6.66 -1.68
C TYR A 211 -4.28 -5.94 -0.34
N LEU A 212 -5.34 -5.47 0.32
CA LEU A 212 -5.26 -4.73 1.58
C LEU A 212 -4.72 -5.58 2.75
N LYS A 213 -4.70 -6.91 2.68
CA LYS A 213 -4.04 -7.75 3.69
C LYS A 213 -2.53 -7.67 3.56
N ASP A 214 -2.02 -7.74 2.33
CA ASP A 214 -0.59 -7.93 2.03
C ASP A 214 0.14 -6.64 1.68
N ALA A 215 -0.60 -5.58 1.31
CA ALA A 215 -0.10 -4.26 0.95
C ALA A 215 0.97 -3.72 1.92
N PRO A 216 1.95 -2.92 1.46
CA PRO A 216 2.97 -2.32 2.31
C PRO A 216 2.34 -1.52 3.47
N LEU A 217 2.90 -1.66 4.66
CA LEU A 217 2.61 -0.74 5.75
C LEU A 217 3.37 0.57 5.50
N PRO A 218 2.80 1.74 5.84
CA PRO A 218 3.54 2.99 5.74
C PRO A 218 4.69 2.98 6.78
N PRO A 219 5.85 3.61 6.48
CA PRO A 219 7.03 3.58 7.35
C PRO A 219 6.81 4.28 8.69
N TYR A 220 5.84 5.19 8.75
CA TYR A 220 5.39 5.88 9.94
C TYR A 220 3.86 5.92 9.99
N ARG A 221 3.33 6.23 11.17
CA ARG A 221 1.97 6.72 11.35
C ARG A 221 1.96 7.92 12.29
N ILE A 222 1.18 8.93 11.97
CA ILE A 222 1.00 10.15 12.78
C ILE A 222 -0.50 10.35 13.01
N SER A 223 -0.88 10.62 14.25
CA SER A 223 -2.27 10.90 14.62
C SER A 223 -2.38 12.36 15.06
N PHE A 224 -3.32 13.08 14.47
CA PHE A 224 -3.74 14.40 14.91
C PHE A 224 -4.95 14.27 15.83
N TYR A 225 -5.02 15.10 16.87
CA TYR A 225 -6.24 15.31 17.64
C TYR A 225 -6.70 16.77 17.52
N ILE A 226 -7.97 17.00 17.17
CA ILE A 226 -8.53 18.32 16.86
C ILE A 226 -9.72 18.61 17.78
N SER A 227 -9.49 19.41 18.83
CA SER A 227 -10.53 19.90 19.71
C SER A 227 -11.11 21.24 19.23
N GLY A 228 -12.21 21.67 19.84
CA GLY A 228 -12.85 22.95 19.55
C GLY A 228 -14.35 22.90 19.83
N SER A 229 -14.99 24.06 19.96
CA SER A 229 -16.42 24.14 20.28
C SER A 229 -17.33 23.58 19.17
N GLY A 230 -18.62 23.42 19.49
CA GLY A 230 -19.64 23.16 18.46
C GLY A 230 -19.69 24.33 17.48
N GLY A 231 -19.69 24.04 16.17
CA GLY A 231 -19.67 25.06 15.12
C GLY A 231 -18.30 25.65 14.77
N ALA A 232 -17.22 25.32 15.49
CA ALA A 232 -15.87 25.85 15.23
C ALA A 232 -15.20 25.37 13.91
N GLY A 233 -15.91 24.61 13.06
CA GLY A 233 -15.39 24.17 11.76
C GLY A 233 -14.43 22.97 11.78
N LYS A 234 -14.37 22.19 12.87
CA LYS A 234 -13.46 21.04 13.04
C LYS A 234 -13.48 20.02 11.89
N GLY A 235 -14.66 19.70 11.35
CA GLY A 235 -14.79 18.79 10.20
C GLY A 235 -14.08 19.36 8.97
N LEU A 236 -14.40 20.60 8.58
CA LEU A 236 -13.72 21.32 7.50
C LEU A 236 -12.21 21.43 7.73
N PHE A 237 -11.76 21.68 8.98
CA PHE A 237 -10.34 21.67 9.34
C PHE A 237 -9.73 20.28 9.09
N SER A 238 -10.41 19.21 9.50
CA SER A 238 -9.94 17.82 9.36
C SER A 238 -9.78 17.43 7.88
N GLU A 239 -10.76 17.76 7.04
CA GLU A 239 -10.68 17.50 5.60
C GLU A 239 -9.66 18.41 4.90
N ALA A 240 -9.60 19.70 5.25
CA ALA A 240 -8.61 20.62 4.69
C ALA A 240 -7.17 20.19 5.03
N LEU A 241 -6.94 19.68 6.25
CA LEU A 241 -5.68 19.07 6.65
C LEU A 241 -5.41 17.75 5.91
N ALA A 242 -6.42 16.90 5.71
CA ALA A 242 -6.29 15.68 4.93
C ALA A 242 -5.86 15.96 3.47
N ARG A 243 -6.52 16.92 2.82
CA ARG A 243 -6.15 17.40 1.47
C ARG A 243 -4.74 17.97 1.46
N ALA A 244 -4.45 18.93 2.34
CA ALA A 244 -3.17 19.64 2.40
C ALA A 244 -1.93 18.76 2.67
N LEU A 245 -2.09 17.60 3.31
CA LEU A 245 -1.00 16.66 3.61
C LEU A 245 -0.78 15.56 2.56
N ILE A 246 -1.69 15.40 1.59
CA ILE A 246 -1.70 14.28 0.63
C ILE A 246 -1.75 14.76 -0.82
N ASP A 247 -2.58 15.77 -1.10
CA ASP A 247 -2.86 16.32 -2.42
C ASP A 247 -2.91 17.86 -2.33
N PRO A 248 -1.75 18.51 -2.15
CA PRO A 248 -1.69 19.98 -2.07
C PRO A 248 -1.99 20.65 -3.41
N ASP A 249 -1.69 20.00 -4.54
CA ASP A 249 -1.97 20.52 -5.88
C ASP A 249 -3.46 20.43 -6.24
N GLY A 250 -4.18 19.44 -5.69
CA GLY A 250 -5.64 19.36 -5.71
C GLY A 250 -6.21 18.50 -6.84
N GLU A 251 -5.45 17.52 -7.33
CA GLU A 251 -5.78 16.65 -8.47
C GLU A 251 -6.58 15.39 -8.07
N MET A 252 -6.52 14.97 -6.80
CA MET A 252 -7.24 13.81 -6.27
C MET A 252 -8.67 14.19 -5.82
N CYS A 253 -9.56 13.20 -5.74
CA CYS A 253 -10.84 13.40 -5.04
C CYS A 253 -10.75 12.96 -3.57
N ASP A 254 -11.59 13.57 -2.73
CA ASP A 254 -11.65 13.31 -1.29
C ASP A 254 -11.76 11.82 -0.93
N ASP A 255 -12.54 11.07 -1.70
CA ASP A 255 -12.75 9.62 -1.55
C ASP A 255 -11.48 8.76 -1.76
N GLU A 256 -10.43 9.32 -2.38
CA GLU A 256 -9.10 8.72 -2.55
C GLU A 256 -8.10 9.24 -1.49
N ILE A 257 -8.34 10.44 -0.94
CA ILE A 257 -7.50 11.09 0.09
C ILE A 257 -7.85 10.57 1.51
N PHE A 258 -9.14 10.53 1.86
CA PHE A 258 -9.59 10.24 3.22
C PHE A 258 -10.81 9.32 3.30
N CYS A 259 -10.92 8.59 4.41
CA CYS A 259 -12.10 7.80 4.73
C CYS A 259 -12.60 8.11 6.14
N TYR A 260 -13.88 8.45 6.27
CA TYR A 260 -14.56 8.57 7.55
C TYR A 260 -14.76 7.18 8.19
N VAL A 261 -14.42 7.05 9.48
CA VAL A 261 -14.58 5.81 10.24
C VAL A 261 -16.03 5.65 10.72
N GLY A 262 -16.68 4.56 10.31
CA GLY A 262 -18.08 4.25 10.61
C GLY A 262 -18.39 4.02 12.09
N SER A 263 -19.66 3.75 12.41
CA SER A 263 -20.10 3.35 13.75
C SER A 263 -19.68 1.92 14.11
N ASP A 264 -19.57 1.65 15.40
CA ASP A 264 -19.46 0.35 16.08
C ASP A 264 -19.04 -0.85 15.19
N SER A 265 -20.00 -1.62 14.67
CA SER A 265 -19.76 -2.87 13.91
C SER A 265 -19.33 -2.67 12.46
N VAL A 266 -19.26 -1.43 11.98
CA VAL A 266 -18.98 -1.05 10.58
C VAL A 266 -17.85 -0.03 10.43
N CYS A 267 -17.03 0.19 11.47
CA CYS A 267 -15.94 1.17 11.52
C CYS A 267 -15.12 1.27 10.22
N PHE A 268 -14.72 0.13 9.64
CA PHE A 268 -13.90 0.07 8.43
C PHE A 268 -14.65 -0.43 7.19
N GLU A 269 -15.99 -0.40 7.16
CA GLU A 269 -16.80 -0.87 6.02
C GLU A 269 -16.49 -0.07 4.73
N ASN A 270 -16.30 1.25 4.83
CA ASN A 270 -15.96 2.12 3.69
C ASN A 270 -14.45 2.24 3.40
N TYR A 271 -13.59 1.71 4.27
CA TYR A 271 -12.13 1.81 4.07
C TYR A 271 -11.67 0.96 2.89
N ASP A 272 -11.02 1.62 1.93
CA ASP A 272 -10.48 1.04 0.69
C ASP A 272 -8.99 1.41 0.51
N GLY A 273 -8.24 1.59 1.61
CA GLY A 273 -6.80 1.87 1.57
C GLY A 273 -6.41 3.35 1.51
N GLN A 274 -7.32 4.28 1.78
CA GLN A 274 -7.03 5.73 1.81
C GLN A 274 -5.87 6.06 2.78
N PRO A 275 -5.05 7.09 2.49
CA PRO A 275 -3.92 7.45 3.33
C PRO A 275 -4.31 8.18 4.63
N VAL A 276 -5.51 8.76 4.71
CA VAL A 276 -6.07 9.39 5.92
C VAL A 276 -7.31 8.66 6.41
N LEU A 277 -7.38 8.40 7.73
CA LEU A 277 -8.62 8.05 8.42
C LEU A 277 -9.12 9.22 9.26
N ILE A 278 -10.38 9.63 9.08
CA ILE A 278 -11.03 10.68 9.86
C ILE A 278 -12.01 10.06 10.86
N TRP A 279 -11.82 10.37 12.14
CA TRP A 279 -12.65 9.93 13.27
C TRP A 279 -13.45 11.15 13.76
N ASP A 280 -14.59 11.42 13.12
CA ASP A 280 -15.38 12.64 13.29
C ASP A 280 -16.26 12.63 14.57
N ASP A 281 -16.32 13.79 15.26
CA ASP A 281 -16.81 14.03 16.64
C ASP A 281 -16.47 12.95 17.70
N CYS A 282 -15.44 12.14 17.47
CA CYS A 282 -15.18 10.92 18.21
C CYS A 282 -14.47 11.18 19.55
N ARG A 283 -15.19 10.93 20.66
CA ARG A 283 -14.69 11.02 22.04
C ARG A 283 -13.84 9.81 22.43
N HIS A 284 -13.05 9.92 23.49
CA HIS A 284 -12.23 8.79 23.99
C HIS A 284 -13.08 7.52 24.25
N ASN A 285 -14.25 7.68 24.86
CA ASN A 285 -15.17 6.58 25.18
C ASN A 285 -15.85 5.95 23.96
N GLU A 286 -15.88 6.64 22.83
CA GLU A 286 -16.37 6.11 21.55
C GLU A 286 -15.26 5.35 20.81
N LEU A 287 -13.99 5.73 20.96
CA LEU A 287 -12.86 4.91 20.51
C LEU A 287 -12.83 3.55 21.23
N PHE A 288 -13.09 3.51 22.54
CA PHE A 288 -13.26 2.24 23.27
C PHE A 288 -14.45 1.41 22.77
N LYS A 289 -15.59 2.01 22.38
CA LYS A 289 -16.71 1.27 21.76
C LYS A 289 -16.35 0.72 20.38
N LYS A 290 -15.66 1.51 19.55
CA LYS A 290 -15.29 1.16 18.16
C LYS A 290 -14.19 0.10 18.09
N LEU A 291 -13.17 0.20 18.96
CA LEU A 291 -11.94 -0.61 18.90
C LEU A 291 -11.81 -1.64 20.03
N GLY A 292 -12.68 -1.60 21.04
CA GLY A 292 -12.64 -2.52 22.17
C GLY A 292 -11.60 -2.11 23.21
N ASP A 293 -10.50 -2.85 23.32
CA ASP A 293 -9.52 -2.66 24.37
C ASP A 293 -8.47 -1.56 24.07
N ARG A 294 -7.79 -1.10 25.14
CA ARG A 294 -6.75 -0.07 25.06
C ARG A 294 -5.57 -0.49 24.18
N GLY A 295 -5.21 -1.78 24.14
CA GLY A 295 -4.14 -2.31 23.30
C GLY A 295 -4.48 -2.19 21.81
N THR A 296 -5.71 -2.49 21.44
CA THR A 296 -6.22 -2.35 20.07
C THR A 296 -6.24 -0.88 19.62
N ILE A 297 -6.72 0.05 20.47
CA ILE A 297 -6.57 1.51 20.26
C ILE A 297 -5.09 1.88 20.05
N PHE A 298 -4.23 1.46 20.98
CA PHE A 298 -2.80 1.77 20.96
C PHE A 298 -2.03 1.13 19.80
N ASN A 299 -2.58 0.12 19.12
CA ASN A 299 -2.06 -0.46 17.89
C ASN A 299 -2.53 0.30 16.64
N VAL A 300 -3.79 0.76 16.61
CA VAL A 300 -4.33 1.59 15.51
C VAL A 300 -3.58 2.92 15.43
N PHE A 301 -3.31 3.56 16.56
CA PHE A 301 -2.57 4.83 16.66
C PHE A 301 -1.07 4.65 16.98
N ASP A 302 -0.47 3.45 16.84
CA ASP A 302 0.98 3.27 17.04
C ASP A 302 1.78 3.97 15.93
N THR A 303 2.82 4.71 16.29
CA THR A 303 3.58 5.56 15.33
C THR A 303 4.51 4.76 14.42
N LYS A 304 4.78 3.50 14.76
CA LYS A 304 5.37 2.49 13.88
C LYS A 304 4.34 1.37 13.69
N PRO A 305 3.53 1.42 12.61
CA PRO A 305 2.38 0.53 12.43
C PRO A 305 2.81 -0.92 12.25
N LYS A 306 1.97 -1.84 12.73
CA LYS A 306 2.17 -3.30 12.65
C LYS A 306 1.02 -3.92 11.83
N ARG A 307 1.27 -5.06 11.18
CA ARG A 307 0.25 -5.76 10.37
C ARG A 307 -0.75 -6.46 11.31
N ILE A 308 -1.78 -5.74 11.71
CA ILE A 308 -2.81 -6.19 12.67
C ILE A 308 -4.19 -6.02 12.04
N SER A 309 -4.80 -7.14 11.66
CA SER A 309 -6.13 -7.19 11.03
C SER A 309 -7.18 -6.50 11.89
N GLN A 310 -7.85 -5.51 11.33
CA GLN A 310 -9.05 -4.92 11.89
C GLN A 310 -10.29 -5.63 11.36
N LYS A 311 -11.30 -5.79 12.23
CA LYS A 311 -12.59 -6.38 11.86
C LYS A 311 -13.32 -5.44 10.92
N LYS A 312 -13.79 -5.98 9.80
CA LYS A 312 -14.70 -5.33 8.85
C LYS A 312 -15.94 -6.22 8.77
N LYS A 313 -17.08 -5.67 8.37
CA LYS A 313 -18.32 -6.46 8.27
C LYS A 313 -18.11 -7.64 7.32
N TYR A 314 -18.41 -8.85 7.79
CA TYR A 314 -18.14 -10.13 7.10
C TYR A 314 -16.70 -10.36 6.60
N SER A 315 -15.70 -9.60 7.08
CA SER A 315 -14.36 -9.56 6.49
C SER A 315 -13.29 -9.01 7.48
N GLN A 316 -12.07 -8.79 6.99
CA GLN A 316 -10.98 -8.14 7.73
C GLN A 316 -10.13 -7.30 6.77
N THR A 317 -9.50 -6.25 7.28
CA THR A 317 -8.58 -5.39 6.53
C THR A 317 -7.38 -5.00 7.40
N ASN A 318 -6.21 -4.79 6.81
CA ASN A 318 -5.12 -4.10 7.50
C ASN A 318 -5.21 -2.60 7.24
N LEU A 319 -4.85 -1.79 8.25
CA LEU A 319 -4.82 -0.34 8.12
C LEU A 319 -3.46 0.10 7.57
N ILE A 320 -3.44 0.58 6.34
CA ILE A 320 -2.25 1.07 5.62
C ILE A 320 -2.17 2.61 5.58
N ASN A 321 -3.05 3.31 6.31
CA ASN A 321 -3.04 4.76 6.41
C ASN A 321 -1.82 5.27 7.23
N PRO A 322 -0.98 6.19 6.71
CA PRO A 322 0.01 6.92 7.50
C PRO A 322 -0.61 7.96 8.43
N ILE A 323 -1.84 8.43 8.18
CA ILE A 323 -2.44 9.53 8.96
C ILE A 323 -3.76 9.10 9.59
N ASN A 324 -3.92 9.42 10.89
CA ASN A 324 -5.23 9.52 11.53
C ASN A 324 -5.52 10.99 11.86
N ILE A 325 -6.76 11.43 11.68
CA ILE A 325 -7.26 12.70 12.23
C ILE A 325 -8.47 12.36 13.09
N VAL A 326 -8.35 12.57 14.40
CA VAL A 326 -9.49 12.47 15.34
C VAL A 326 -9.94 13.88 15.67
N ASN A 327 -11.24 14.18 15.62
CA ASN A 327 -11.77 15.46 16.07
C ASN A 327 -12.92 15.26 17.07
N SER A 328 -13.11 16.20 18.00
CA SER A 328 -14.24 16.16 18.94
C SER A 328 -14.52 17.52 19.59
N VAL A 329 -15.69 17.65 20.24
CA VAL A 329 -15.94 18.72 21.23
C VAL A 329 -15.19 18.52 22.56
N GLU A 330 -14.60 17.35 22.78
CA GLU A 330 -13.80 17.05 23.97
C GLU A 330 -12.47 17.84 24.00
N PRO A 331 -12.02 18.38 25.16
CA PRO A 331 -10.71 19.03 25.27
C PRO A 331 -9.54 18.03 25.18
N ILE A 332 -8.39 18.49 24.67
CA ILE A 332 -7.16 17.70 24.44
C ILE A 332 -6.81 16.81 25.65
N ASN A 333 -6.65 17.40 26.84
CA ASN A 333 -6.29 16.65 28.04
C ASN A 333 -7.35 15.60 28.38
N GLY A 334 -8.63 15.98 28.40
CA GLY A 334 -9.73 15.05 28.73
C GLY A 334 -9.80 13.83 27.80
N PHE A 335 -9.52 14.02 26.52
CA PHE A 335 -9.42 12.93 25.55
C PHE A 335 -8.19 12.03 25.80
N LEU A 336 -7.00 12.62 25.93
CA LEU A 336 -5.75 11.85 26.08
C LEU A 336 -5.66 11.14 27.44
N ASP A 337 -6.13 11.78 28.51
CA ASP A 337 -6.25 11.21 29.85
C ASP A 337 -7.34 10.14 29.89
N GLY A 338 -8.48 10.36 29.22
CA GLY A 338 -9.53 9.35 29.04
C GLY A 338 -9.02 8.09 28.32
N LEU A 339 -8.17 8.25 27.29
CA LEU A 339 -7.48 7.13 26.64
C LEU A 339 -6.43 6.45 27.54
N ALA A 340 -5.75 7.23 28.40
CA ALA A 340 -4.83 6.68 29.40
C ALA A 340 -5.56 5.87 30.49
N GLY A 341 -6.87 6.10 30.65
CA GLY A 341 -7.72 5.44 31.62
C GLY A 341 -8.04 6.29 32.84
N GLN A 342 -7.93 7.61 32.77
CA GLN A 342 -8.46 8.49 33.81
C GLN A 342 -9.98 8.58 33.67
N TYR A 343 -10.73 8.26 34.72
CA TYR A 343 -12.19 8.36 34.72
C TYR A 343 -12.76 8.62 36.11
N TYR A 344 -13.96 9.20 36.18
CA TYR A 344 -14.69 9.29 37.44
C TYR A 344 -15.58 8.06 37.61
N ASP A 345 -15.31 7.23 38.62
CA ASP A 345 -16.15 6.09 38.95
C ASP A 345 -17.41 6.57 39.67
N LYS A 346 -18.57 6.37 39.04
CA LYS A 346 -19.87 6.77 39.60
C LYS A 346 -20.40 5.83 40.68
N SER A 347 -19.89 4.61 40.76
CA SER A 347 -20.29 3.62 41.78
C SER A 347 -19.48 3.79 43.06
N GLU A 348 -18.19 4.05 42.94
CA GLU A 348 -17.28 4.29 44.07
C GLU A 348 -17.15 5.79 44.42
N SER A 349 -17.74 6.68 43.62
CA SER A 349 -17.72 8.14 43.78
C SER A 349 -16.32 8.75 43.95
N ARG A 350 -15.35 8.22 43.19
CA ARG A 350 -13.95 8.67 43.19
C ARG A 350 -13.43 8.91 41.79
N TYR A 351 -12.44 9.78 41.68
CA TYR A 351 -11.62 9.88 40.48
C TYR A 351 -10.57 8.78 40.47
N VAL A 352 -10.44 8.08 39.35
CA VAL A 352 -9.41 7.06 39.10
C VAL A 352 -8.36 7.70 38.21
N GLU A 353 -7.16 7.90 38.75
CA GLU A 353 -6.04 8.44 37.99
C GLU A 353 -5.22 7.32 37.35
N ALA A 354 -5.03 7.41 36.03
CA ALA A 354 -4.05 6.61 35.32
C ALA A 354 -2.62 7.08 35.63
N GLU A 355 -1.72 6.13 35.82
CA GLU A 355 -0.29 6.32 36.08
C GLU A 355 0.41 7.10 34.95
N ASN A 356 1.51 7.79 35.27
CA ASN A 356 2.25 8.61 34.31
C ASN A 356 2.72 7.83 33.06
N ASP A 357 3.12 6.58 33.22
CA ASP A 357 3.48 5.70 32.09
C ASP A 357 2.28 5.42 31.17
N GLN A 358 1.07 5.30 31.73
CA GLN A 358 -0.16 5.10 30.97
C GLN A 358 -0.55 6.38 30.21
N LYS A 359 -0.37 7.57 30.81
CA LYS A 359 -0.49 8.87 30.11
C LYS A 359 0.50 8.98 28.96
N ALA A 360 1.78 8.70 29.20
CA ALA A 360 2.83 8.76 28.18
C ALA A 360 2.54 7.84 26.97
N GLN A 361 1.86 6.70 27.17
CA GLN A 361 1.41 5.83 26.08
C GLN A 361 0.30 6.47 25.23
N SER A 362 -0.70 7.12 25.82
CA SER A 362 -1.73 7.85 25.04
C SER A 362 -1.11 9.05 24.31
N TYR A 363 -0.32 9.85 25.03
CA TYR A 363 0.18 11.13 24.56
C TYR A 363 1.16 10.95 23.37
N ARG A 364 2.07 9.97 23.42
CA ARG A 364 3.04 9.69 22.33
C ARG A 364 2.42 9.29 20.98
N ARG A 365 1.13 8.96 20.97
CA ARG A 365 0.39 8.49 19.78
C ARG A 365 -0.34 9.63 19.06
N PHE A 366 -0.51 10.78 19.72
CA PHE A 366 -1.09 12.01 19.18
C PHE A 366 -0.09 13.17 19.26
N PRO A 367 1.09 13.07 18.60
CA PRO A 367 2.19 14.01 18.81
C PRO A 367 1.87 15.47 18.43
N ILE A 368 0.80 15.70 17.66
CA ILE A 368 0.29 17.01 17.27
C ILE A 368 -1.19 17.08 17.66
N CYS A 369 -1.54 18.01 18.54
CA CYS A 369 -2.92 18.32 18.90
C CYS A 369 -3.24 19.78 18.55
N ILE A 370 -4.47 20.05 18.12
CA ILE A 370 -4.90 21.36 17.61
C ILE A 370 -6.19 21.75 18.31
N ASN A 371 -6.26 22.95 18.86
CA ASN A 371 -7.49 23.50 19.43
C ASN A 371 -8.03 24.60 18.50
N VAL A 372 -9.18 24.33 17.87
CA VAL A 372 -9.78 25.20 16.84
C VAL A 372 -10.78 26.17 17.47
N HIS A 373 -10.52 27.47 17.33
CA HIS A 373 -11.41 28.56 17.71
C HIS A 373 -11.89 29.28 16.44
N PRO A 374 -12.90 30.17 16.51
CA PRO A 374 -13.46 30.78 15.30
C PRO A 374 -12.45 31.51 14.41
N THR A 375 -11.49 32.25 14.96
CA THR A 375 -10.57 33.14 14.22
C THR A 375 -9.08 32.80 14.38
N TYR A 376 -8.77 31.74 15.11
CA TYR A 376 -7.41 31.26 15.35
C TYR A 376 -7.43 29.79 15.77
N TYR A 377 -6.30 29.10 15.66
CA TYR A 377 -6.10 27.80 16.30
C TYR A 377 -4.80 27.80 17.12
N ASP A 378 -4.79 27.02 18.19
CA ASP A 378 -3.61 26.77 19.02
C ASP A 378 -3.03 25.39 18.67
N ILE A 379 -1.71 25.28 18.46
CA ILE A 379 -1.01 23.99 18.27
C ILE A 379 -0.33 23.59 19.58
N HIS A 380 -0.68 22.40 20.06
CA HIS A 380 -0.09 21.72 21.21
C HIS A 380 0.76 20.55 20.71
N VAL A 381 2.01 20.45 21.16
CA VAL A 381 2.97 19.46 20.64
C VAL A 381 3.50 18.60 21.77
N TYR A 382 3.47 17.27 21.61
CA TYR A 382 3.90 16.36 22.69
C TYR A 382 5.42 16.28 22.74
N GLU A 383 6.08 17.11 23.54
CA GLU A 383 7.53 17.14 23.45
C GLU A 383 8.29 15.91 23.97
N PRO A 384 7.77 14.86 24.63
CA PRO A 384 8.50 13.58 24.70
C PRO A 384 8.67 12.88 23.32
N PHE A 385 8.13 13.47 22.25
CA PHE A 385 8.45 13.18 20.85
C PHE A 385 9.54 14.12 20.25
N PHE A 386 9.79 15.30 20.85
CA PHE A 386 10.59 16.42 20.31
C PHE A 386 11.67 17.07 21.25
N GLY A 387 11.56 17.00 22.58
CA GLY A 387 12.46 17.62 23.59
C GLY A 387 12.01 17.79 25.08
N GLY A 388 10.74 17.62 25.49
CA GLY A 388 10.20 18.18 26.75
C GLY A 388 8.83 17.64 27.23
N GLU A 389 7.88 18.50 27.67
CA GLU A 389 6.46 18.17 27.99
C GLU A 389 5.47 18.71 26.91
N TYR A 390 4.14 18.55 27.04
CA TYR A 390 3.19 19.22 26.13
C TYR A 390 3.22 20.75 26.31
N SER A 391 3.75 21.45 25.32
CA SER A 391 3.74 22.91 25.27
C SER A 391 2.74 23.44 24.22
N VAL A 392 2.27 24.67 24.41
CA VAL A 392 1.55 25.44 23.37
C VAL A 392 2.59 26.23 22.60
N ILE A 393 3.02 25.72 21.44
CA ILE A 393 4.11 26.34 20.68
C ILE A 393 3.60 27.50 19.80
N TYR A 394 2.40 27.36 19.22
CA TYR A 394 1.89 28.32 18.22
C TYR A 394 0.42 28.67 18.44
N LYS A 395 0.09 29.96 18.28
CA LYS A 395 -1.27 30.50 18.18
C LYS A 395 -1.42 31.21 16.84
N TYR A 396 -2.05 30.56 15.86
CA TYR A 396 -2.10 31.03 14.48
C TYR A 396 -3.47 31.61 14.14
N LYS A 397 -3.50 32.88 13.70
CA LYS A 397 -4.73 33.55 13.24
C LYS A 397 -5.02 33.18 11.78
N TYR A 398 -6.29 32.90 11.47
CA TYR A 398 -6.74 32.57 10.12
C TYR A 398 -8.18 33.05 9.91
N ALA A 399 -8.62 33.17 8.66
CA ALA A 399 -10.04 33.35 8.35
C ALA A 399 -10.78 32.02 8.61
N PRO A 400 -11.99 32.01 9.19
CA PRO A 400 -12.66 30.75 9.52
C PRO A 400 -12.91 29.91 8.26
N PHE A 401 -12.62 28.59 8.29
CA PHE A 401 -12.85 27.73 7.10
C PHE A 401 -14.31 27.75 6.63
N VAL A 402 -15.26 27.86 7.57
CA VAL A 402 -16.69 28.04 7.26
C VAL A 402 -16.93 29.27 6.38
N ASP A 403 -16.22 30.37 6.63
CA ASP A 403 -16.37 31.60 5.85
C ASP A 403 -15.59 31.54 4.53
N MET A 404 -14.43 30.87 4.48
CA MET A 404 -13.76 30.59 3.21
C MET A 404 -14.65 29.76 2.26
N VAL A 405 -15.30 28.70 2.76
CA VAL A 405 -16.26 27.90 1.97
C VAL A 405 -17.44 28.76 1.50
N ARG A 406 -17.95 29.68 2.34
CA ARG A 406 -19.03 30.61 1.96
C ARG A 406 -18.62 31.63 0.90
N THR A 407 -17.35 32.06 0.89
CA THR A 407 -16.85 33.05 -0.08
C THR A 407 -16.47 32.44 -1.42
N TYR A 408 -15.84 31.26 -1.43
CA TYR A 408 -15.24 30.69 -2.65
C TYR A 408 -15.88 29.37 -3.11
N GLY A 409 -16.60 28.65 -2.23
CA GLY A 409 -17.02 27.26 -2.46
C GLY A 409 -15.91 26.25 -2.15
N SER A 410 -16.28 25.09 -1.60
CA SER A 410 -15.37 24.03 -1.14
C SER A 410 -14.43 23.48 -2.20
N ASP A 411 -14.85 23.52 -3.46
CA ASP A 411 -14.20 22.82 -4.57
C ASP A 411 -13.29 23.76 -5.39
N SER A 412 -13.34 25.06 -5.08
CA SER A 412 -12.58 26.11 -5.77
C SER A 412 -11.08 26.03 -5.50
N LYS A 413 -10.27 26.44 -6.48
CA LYS A 413 -8.82 26.52 -6.30
C LYS A 413 -8.47 27.55 -5.24
N GLU A 414 -9.19 28.68 -5.21
CA GLU A 414 -9.05 29.75 -4.24
C GLU A 414 -9.23 29.25 -2.80
N TYR A 415 -10.22 28.37 -2.55
CA TYR A 415 -10.39 27.74 -1.25
C TYR A 415 -9.23 26.81 -0.89
N LYS A 416 -8.80 25.91 -1.81
CA LYS A 416 -7.64 25.03 -1.59
C LYS A 416 -6.37 25.83 -1.27
N ASP A 417 -6.08 26.85 -2.07
CA ASP A 417 -4.99 27.81 -1.90
C ASP A 417 -5.02 28.51 -0.52
N CYS A 418 -6.20 28.93 -0.06
CA CYS A 418 -6.36 29.55 1.25
C CYS A 418 -6.19 28.54 2.40
N CYS A 419 -6.62 27.29 2.20
CA CYS A 419 -6.43 26.22 3.17
C CYS A 419 -4.94 25.90 3.37
N LEU A 420 -4.16 25.77 2.30
CA LEU A 420 -2.71 25.56 2.38
C LEU A 420 -2.02 26.69 3.17
N LYS A 421 -2.37 27.96 2.88
CA LYS A 421 -1.85 29.15 3.58
C LYS A 421 -2.28 29.21 5.06
N ALA A 422 -3.46 28.69 5.40
CA ALA A 422 -3.96 28.61 6.76
C ALA A 422 -3.35 27.45 7.57
N LEU A 423 -2.99 26.34 6.91
CA LEU A 423 -2.50 25.10 7.53
C LEU A 423 -0.97 24.96 7.52
N LYS A 424 -0.24 25.82 6.79
CA LYS A 424 1.22 25.78 6.63
C LYS A 424 2.01 25.45 7.92
N PRO A 425 1.74 26.05 9.11
CA PRO A 425 2.45 25.68 10.34
C PRO A 425 2.23 24.23 10.80
N VAL A 426 1.06 23.65 10.52
CA VAL A 426 0.73 22.24 10.81
C VAL A 426 1.42 21.30 9.82
N ILE A 427 1.52 21.70 8.55
CA ILE A 427 2.23 20.97 7.49
C ILE A 427 3.73 20.92 7.81
N GLU A 428 4.34 22.07 8.12
CA GLU A 428 5.77 22.18 8.49
C GLU A 428 6.10 21.34 9.75
N LEU A 429 5.16 21.23 10.70
CA LEU A 429 5.33 20.40 11.89
C LEU A 429 5.15 18.89 11.59
N PHE A 430 4.25 18.53 10.68
CA PHE A 430 4.11 17.15 10.19
C PHE A 430 5.36 16.68 9.46
N GLU A 431 5.93 17.50 8.57
CA GLU A 431 7.19 17.22 7.87
C GLU A 431 8.34 16.99 8.85
N GLN A 432 8.44 17.82 9.90
CA GLN A 432 9.41 17.62 10.99
C GLN A 432 9.19 16.30 11.74
N ALA A 433 7.94 15.95 12.06
CA ALA A 433 7.61 14.69 12.72
C ALA A 433 7.97 13.46 11.85
N VAL A 434 7.69 13.52 10.55
CA VAL A 434 8.10 12.50 9.56
C VAL A 434 9.63 12.40 9.49
N ALA A 435 10.34 13.52 9.42
CA ALA A 435 11.80 13.55 9.39
C ALA A 435 12.43 12.95 10.67
N ILE A 436 11.83 13.17 11.84
CA ILE A 436 12.25 12.56 13.12
C ILE A 436 12.05 11.04 13.10
N LEU A 437 10.91 10.56 12.61
CA LEU A 437 10.62 9.12 12.54
C LEU A 437 11.54 8.40 11.54
N ASN A 438 11.80 9.00 10.38
CA ASN A 438 12.71 8.46 9.37
C ASN A 438 14.17 8.43 9.87
N LYS A 439 14.65 9.50 10.54
CA LYS A 439 16.00 9.52 11.17
C LYS A 439 16.17 8.42 12.23
N LYS A 440 15.12 8.11 12.99
CA LYS A 440 15.10 7.02 13.99
C LYS A 440 15.17 5.61 13.37
N ASP A 441 14.97 5.46 12.06
CA ASP A 441 15.21 4.19 11.36
C ASP A 441 16.52 4.18 10.55
N SER A 442 16.99 5.30 10.00
CA SER A 442 18.28 5.34 9.29
C SER A 442 19.48 5.09 10.23
N LEU A 443 19.40 5.55 11.48
CA LEU A 443 20.44 5.32 12.50
C LEU A 443 20.68 3.83 12.82
N LYS A 444 19.73 2.93 12.50
CA LYS A 444 19.85 1.48 12.73
C LYS A 444 20.89 0.79 11.85
N GLY A 445 21.40 1.46 10.82
CA GLY A 445 22.38 0.91 9.87
C GLY A 445 23.73 1.62 9.85
N THR A 446 23.95 2.64 10.68
CA THR A 446 25.13 3.53 10.59
C THR A 446 26.05 3.51 11.81
N ASP A 447 25.62 2.94 12.94
CA ASP A 447 26.51 2.70 14.06
C ASP A 447 27.44 1.51 13.76
N ASN A 448 28.75 1.71 13.91
CA ASN A 448 29.75 0.64 13.83
C ASN A 448 29.40 -0.45 14.87
N PRO A 449 29.28 -1.74 14.51
CA PRO A 449 29.05 -2.83 15.46
C PRO A 449 30.01 -2.85 16.65
N GLU A 450 31.24 -2.35 16.50
CA GLU A 450 32.23 -2.24 17.57
C GLU A 450 31.78 -1.30 18.73
N LYS A 451 30.84 -0.37 18.47
CA LYS A 451 30.17 0.44 19.50
C LYS A 451 29.41 -0.41 20.53
N TYR A 452 29.01 -1.62 20.14
CA TYR A 452 28.10 -2.50 20.89
C TYR A 452 28.78 -3.74 21.48
N ILE A 453 30.11 -3.77 21.56
CA ILE A 453 30.90 -4.88 22.12
C ILE A 453 30.43 -5.31 23.53
N ASN A 454 29.90 -4.37 24.32
CA ASN A 454 29.42 -4.59 25.69
C ASN A 454 27.88 -4.76 25.81
N LEU A 455 27.16 -5.08 24.73
CA LEU A 455 25.73 -5.45 24.85
C LEU A 455 25.57 -6.80 25.58
N GLY A 456 25.19 -6.73 26.86
CA GLY A 456 24.94 -7.91 27.71
C GLY A 456 26.04 -8.23 28.72
N THR A 457 27.15 -7.48 28.72
CA THR A 457 28.07 -7.47 29.88
C THR A 457 27.44 -6.66 31.00
N PHE A 458 27.33 -7.23 32.20
CA PHE A 458 27.02 -6.46 33.41
C PHE A 458 28.08 -5.36 33.59
N GLU A 459 27.64 -4.16 33.97
CA GLU A 459 28.57 -3.10 34.37
C GLU A 459 29.38 -3.54 35.60
N PRO A 460 30.68 -3.21 35.70
CA PRO A 460 31.45 -3.44 36.92
C PRO A 460 30.77 -2.75 38.11
N PHE A 461 30.63 -3.52 39.19
CA PHE A 461 29.92 -3.16 40.42
C PHE A 461 30.27 -1.76 40.99
N GLU A 462 31.52 -1.33 40.83
CA GLU A 462 32.00 -0.01 41.26
C GLU A 462 31.37 1.17 40.48
N GLU A 463 31.03 1.00 39.21
CA GLU A 463 30.43 2.06 38.39
C GLU A 463 28.96 2.28 38.78
N PHE A 464 28.23 1.17 38.97
CA PHE A 464 26.88 1.15 39.53
C PHE A 464 26.83 1.82 40.91
N LEU A 465 27.80 1.49 41.78
CA LEU A 465 27.92 2.11 43.11
C LEU A 465 28.11 3.62 43.03
N LYS A 466 29.05 4.14 42.21
CA LYS A 466 29.27 5.61 42.06
C LYS A 466 27.96 6.36 41.73
N VAL A 467 27.14 5.82 40.83
CA VAL A 467 25.86 6.42 40.43
C VAL A 467 24.83 6.37 41.58
N HIS A 468 24.79 5.30 42.37
CA HIS A 468 23.87 5.16 43.50
C HIS A 468 24.31 5.98 44.72
N CYS A 469 25.60 6.05 45.02
CA CYS A 469 26.20 6.95 46.02
C CYS A 469 25.92 8.43 45.70
N ALA A 470 26.05 8.85 44.44
CA ALA A 470 25.69 10.20 44.02
C ALA A 470 24.19 10.52 44.24
N ARG A 471 23.30 9.54 43.98
CA ARG A 471 21.86 9.67 44.26
C ARG A 471 21.53 9.69 45.74
N LEU A 472 22.21 8.87 46.56
CA LEU A 472 22.13 8.89 48.02
C LEU A 472 22.49 10.27 48.57
N ARG A 473 23.63 10.83 48.17
CA ARG A 473 24.07 12.19 48.56
C ARG A 473 23.03 13.26 48.20
N SER A 474 22.41 13.18 47.02
CA SER A 474 21.32 14.09 46.64
C SER A 474 20.10 13.94 47.55
N TYR A 475 19.63 12.71 47.76
CA TYR A 475 18.48 12.42 48.62
C TYR A 475 18.70 12.86 50.07
N PHE A 476 19.92 12.76 50.59
CA PHE A 476 20.25 13.21 51.94
C PHE A 476 20.17 14.73 52.10
N ASN A 477 20.62 15.51 51.11
CA ASN A 477 20.52 16.97 51.14
C ASN A 477 19.07 17.46 51.17
N ASP A 478 18.14 16.71 50.56
CA ASP A 478 16.71 17.05 50.52
C ASP A 478 15.94 16.61 51.78
N VAL A 479 16.47 15.67 52.58
CA VAL A 479 15.74 14.98 53.66
C VAL A 479 16.29 15.28 55.08
N LEU A 480 17.59 15.53 55.24
CA LEU A 480 18.22 15.68 56.57
C LEU A 480 18.37 17.14 57.00
N ASN A 481 17.33 17.70 57.64
CA ASN A 481 17.40 19.00 58.34
C ASN A 481 17.72 18.88 59.85
N ASP A 482 17.73 17.68 60.42
CA ASP A 482 17.97 17.45 61.85
C ASP A 482 19.04 16.35 62.09
N ASN A 483 19.80 16.52 63.18
CA ASN A 483 21.06 15.82 63.46
C ASN A 483 20.84 14.30 63.74
N PRO A 484 21.18 13.38 62.80
CA PRO A 484 20.65 12.01 62.81
C PRO A 484 21.43 11.03 63.69
N SER A 485 20.78 9.98 64.17
CA SER A 485 21.38 8.97 65.06
C SER A 485 21.88 7.72 64.32
N GLU A 486 22.75 6.93 64.96
CA GLU A 486 23.15 5.59 64.45
C GLU A 486 21.94 4.68 64.19
N ARG A 487 20.83 4.88 64.92
CA ARG A 487 19.60 4.10 64.78
C ARG A 487 18.77 4.48 63.56
N ASP A 488 19.14 5.56 62.86
CA ASP A 488 18.52 5.99 61.62
C ASP A 488 19.31 5.49 60.40
N VAL A 489 20.63 5.28 60.53
CA VAL A 489 21.48 4.61 59.53
C VAL A 489 20.84 3.29 59.07
N GLU A 490 20.51 2.40 60.01
CA GLU A 490 19.88 1.10 59.72
C GLU A 490 18.54 1.23 58.96
N LYS A 491 17.70 2.20 59.35
CA LYS A 491 16.40 2.42 58.69
C LYS A 491 16.58 2.89 57.25
N ILE A 492 17.54 3.78 57.03
CA ILE A 492 17.79 4.38 55.72
C ILE A 492 18.44 3.35 54.79
N VAL A 493 19.43 2.59 55.29
CA VAL A 493 20.04 1.48 54.55
C VAL A 493 18.98 0.44 54.19
N SER A 494 18.13 0.01 55.14
CA SER A 494 17.01 -0.91 54.85
C SER A 494 16.07 -0.34 53.80
N GLY A 495 15.50 0.85 54.02
CA GLY A 495 14.52 1.44 53.11
C GLY A 495 15.05 1.68 51.70
N TYR A 496 16.34 2.03 51.56
CA TYR A 496 17.00 2.13 50.26
C TYR A 496 17.15 0.76 49.59
N CYS A 497 17.56 -0.27 50.34
CA CYS A 497 17.67 -1.63 49.83
C CYS A 497 16.30 -2.21 49.43
N ASP A 498 15.25 -1.92 50.20
CA ASP A 498 13.86 -2.31 49.91
C ASP A 498 13.32 -1.64 48.63
N ILE A 499 13.62 -0.35 48.41
CA ILE A 499 13.23 0.39 47.19
C ILE A 499 13.94 -0.13 45.94
N TYR A 500 15.22 -0.49 46.03
CA TYR A 500 16.06 -0.87 44.89
C TYR A 500 16.32 -2.37 44.75
N GLY A 501 15.72 -3.22 45.59
CA GLY A 501 15.83 -4.68 45.55
C GLY A 501 17.22 -5.23 45.92
N VAL A 502 18.03 -4.45 46.65
CA VAL A 502 19.40 -4.81 47.04
C VAL A 502 19.35 -5.85 48.16
N THR A 503 19.95 -7.02 47.93
CA THR A 503 19.83 -8.18 48.84
C THR A 503 21.15 -8.88 49.15
N ASP A 504 22.24 -8.55 48.46
CA ASP A 504 23.56 -9.09 48.79
C ASP A 504 24.24 -8.25 49.89
N LYS A 505 25.01 -8.91 50.74
CA LYS A 505 25.62 -8.26 51.90
C LYS A 505 26.73 -7.26 51.52
N ALA A 506 27.45 -7.48 50.43
CA ALA A 506 28.58 -6.61 50.07
C ALA A 506 28.09 -5.22 49.65
N THR A 507 27.03 -5.13 48.86
CA THR A 507 26.37 -3.86 48.53
C THR A 507 25.81 -3.17 49.76
N ILE A 508 25.15 -3.92 50.65
CA ILE A 508 24.55 -3.38 51.90
C ILE A 508 25.63 -2.78 52.81
N ASP A 509 26.77 -3.47 53.01
CA ASP A 509 27.87 -2.98 53.83
C ASP A 509 28.57 -1.75 53.22
N ILE A 510 28.62 -1.62 51.88
CA ILE A 510 29.15 -0.42 51.21
C ILE A 510 28.18 0.77 51.27
N ILE A 511 26.89 0.55 51.00
CA ILE A 511 25.85 1.57 51.14
C ILE A 511 25.85 2.13 52.57
N ARG A 512 25.98 1.25 53.57
CA ARG A 512 26.12 1.61 54.99
C ARG A 512 27.30 2.55 55.23
N CYS A 513 28.50 2.23 54.75
CA CYS A 513 29.65 3.13 54.89
C CYS A 513 29.40 4.51 54.27
N GLU A 514 28.83 4.57 53.06
CA GLU A 514 28.52 5.84 52.40
C GLU A 514 27.46 6.65 53.17
N VAL A 515 26.43 6.00 53.74
CA VAL A 515 25.42 6.65 54.61
C VAL A 515 26.05 7.16 55.90
N GLU A 516 26.95 6.39 56.53
CA GLU A 516 27.68 6.82 57.71
C GLU A 516 28.59 8.02 57.43
N ASP A 517 29.32 8.03 56.31
CA ASP A 517 30.18 9.15 55.91
C ASP A 517 29.37 10.40 55.52
N CYS A 518 28.24 10.26 54.82
CA CYS A 518 27.31 11.39 54.59
C CYS A 518 26.82 11.99 55.92
N ILE A 519 26.53 11.16 56.92
CA ILE A 519 26.12 11.61 58.27
C ILE A 519 27.27 12.25 59.05
N ARG A 520 28.52 11.81 58.85
CA ARG A 520 29.71 12.46 59.41
C ARG A 520 29.92 13.84 58.77
N ASP A 521 29.82 13.96 57.45
CA ASP A 521 29.93 15.22 56.72
C ASP A 521 28.85 16.23 57.14
N ILE A 522 27.58 15.81 57.28
CA ILE A 522 26.50 16.67 57.78
C ILE A 522 26.79 17.17 59.20
N LYS A 523 27.28 16.30 60.09
CA LYS A 523 27.68 16.69 61.46
C LYS A 523 28.88 17.62 61.50
N TYR A 524 29.82 17.48 60.57
CA TYR A 524 30.99 18.37 60.45
C TYR A 524 30.63 19.77 59.90
N ASN A 525 29.55 19.88 59.13
CA ASN A 525 29.05 21.15 58.59
C ASN A 525 27.96 21.82 59.45
N THR A 526 27.63 21.25 60.62
CA THR A 526 26.62 21.78 61.57
C THR A 526 27.17 22.06 62.98
N MET A 527 28.50 22.12 63.11
CA MET A 527 29.25 22.63 64.28
C MET A 527 29.97 23.95 63.95
#